data_AF-A0A8C5PLH0-F1
#
_entry.id   AF-A0A8C5PLH0-F1
#
_cell.length_a   1.000
_cell.length_b   1.000
_cell.length_c   1.000
_cell.angle_alpha   90.00
_cell.angle_beta   90.00
_cell.angle_gamma   90.00
#
_symmetry.space_group_name_H-M   'P 1'
#
loop_
_entity.id
_entity.type
_entity.pdbx_description
1 polymer ?
#
loop_
_entity_poly.entity_id
_entity_poly.type
_entity_poly.pdbx_seq_one_letter_code
_entity_poly.pdbx_strand_id
1 'polypeptide(L)'
;MVSIRCTKYSSDWKLLLLMWTNSLHRFNISQPQELLSQKGNTSTITCSFTPPQDRDLLNIRIYWRAGSPRGAYAYHPNKEMIDPHYKDRTELKGNLDLHIMNVQEEDETSYYCFVMLTLCTSPYNYKSVIDLGRGTKLTVTSKCTVLSYIAISALKCICHSASQYKTHS
;
A
#
# COMPACT_ATOMS: atom_id res chain seq x y z
N MET A 1 17.18 -31.49 -5.41
CA MET A 1 16.03 -30.68 -4.94
C MET A 1 16.24 -30.43 -3.44
N VAL A 2 16.52 -29.20 -3.02
CA VAL A 2 16.72 -28.89 -1.60
C VAL A 2 15.34 -28.73 -0.96
N SER A 3 15.02 -29.57 0.02
CA SER A 3 13.78 -29.44 0.80
C SER A 3 13.96 -28.33 1.85
N ILE A 4 13.08 -27.32 1.85
CA ILE A 4 13.05 -26.31 2.91
C ILE A 4 12.55 -26.99 4.18
N ARG A 5 13.40 -27.04 5.20
CA ARG A 5 13.05 -27.62 6.51
C ARG A 5 12.78 -26.49 7.49
N CYS A 6 11.53 -26.39 7.93
CA CYS A 6 11.12 -25.44 8.96
C CYS A 6 11.61 -25.88 10.34
N THR A 7 12.05 -24.92 11.15
CA THR A 7 12.56 -25.12 12.51
C THR A 7 11.61 -24.58 13.58
N LYS A 8 10.82 -23.56 13.24
CA LYS A 8 9.78 -22.97 14.08
C LYS A 8 8.43 -23.11 13.41
N TYR A 9 7.53 -23.80 14.07
CA TYR A 9 6.14 -23.98 13.64
C TYR A 9 5.25 -24.13 14.87
N SER A 10 4.01 -23.66 14.77
CA SER A 10 3.04 -23.75 15.87
C SER A 10 2.62 -25.20 16.09
N SER A 11 3.05 -25.81 17.20
CA SER A 11 2.62 -27.14 17.65
C SER A 11 1.46 -27.12 18.65
N ASP A 12 0.89 -25.93 18.94
CA ASP A 12 -0.23 -25.80 19.88
C ASP A 12 -1.51 -26.38 19.26
N TRP A 13 -2.01 -27.47 19.85
CA TRP A 13 -3.22 -28.16 19.42
C TRP A 13 -4.48 -27.30 19.57
N LYS A 14 -4.48 -26.30 20.47
CA LYS A 14 -5.56 -25.30 20.55
C LYS A 14 -5.57 -24.37 19.34
N LEU A 15 -4.39 -24.00 18.82
CA LEU A 15 -4.25 -23.26 17.56
C LEU A 15 -4.61 -24.14 16.35
N LEU A 16 -4.34 -25.45 16.39
CA LEU A 16 -4.77 -26.40 15.35
C LEU A 16 -6.30 -26.57 15.29
N LEU A 17 -7.00 -26.52 16.43
CA LEU A 17 -8.47 -26.49 16.47
C LEU A 17 -9.04 -25.17 15.91
N LEU A 18 -8.40 -24.02 16.21
CA LEU A 18 -8.79 -22.72 15.63
C LEU A 18 -8.55 -22.65 14.11
N MET A 19 -7.62 -23.46 13.59
CA MET A 19 -7.42 -23.65 12.15
C MET A 19 -8.56 -24.42 11.47
N TRP A 20 -9.36 -25.20 12.21
CA TRP A 20 -10.61 -25.79 11.72
C TRP A 20 -11.78 -24.81 11.80
N THR A 21 -11.74 -23.84 12.73
CA THR A 21 -12.74 -22.77 12.86
C THR A 21 -12.26 -21.46 12.24
N ASN A 22 -11.79 -21.45 10.98
CA ASN A 22 -11.59 -20.24 10.14
C ASN A 22 -10.89 -19.01 10.77
N SER A 23 -10.17 -19.15 11.88
CA SER A 23 -9.42 -18.05 12.49
C SER A 23 -8.02 -18.07 11.88
N LEU A 24 -7.92 -17.59 10.63
CA LEU A 24 -6.67 -17.09 10.10
C LEU A 24 -6.16 -16.07 11.11
N HIS A 25 -5.00 -16.32 11.72
CA HIS A 25 -4.26 -15.29 12.46
C HIS A 25 -4.01 -14.13 11.49
N ARG A 26 -4.91 -13.14 11.52
CA ARG A 26 -4.76 -11.86 10.87
C ARG A 26 -3.62 -11.14 11.57
N PHE A 27 -2.66 -10.67 10.78
CA PHE A 27 -1.56 -9.87 11.30
C PHE A 27 -1.87 -8.43 10.92
N ASN A 28 -1.92 -7.55 11.92
CA ASN A 28 -2.40 -6.20 11.67
C ASN A 28 -1.43 -5.42 10.80
N ILE A 29 -1.95 -4.83 9.73
CA ILE A 29 -1.25 -3.86 8.91
C ILE A 29 -1.61 -2.46 9.38
N SER A 30 -0.60 -1.64 9.61
CA SER A 30 -0.72 -0.22 9.92
C SER A 30 -0.46 0.62 8.67
N GLN A 31 -1.35 1.57 8.43
CA GLN A 31 -1.25 2.60 7.40
C GLN A 31 -1.72 3.93 7.98
N PRO A 32 -1.16 5.07 7.55
CA PRO A 32 -1.73 6.38 7.86
C PRO A 32 -3.13 6.48 7.24
N GLN A 33 -4.04 7.20 7.90
CA GLN A 33 -5.41 7.37 7.39
C GLN A 33 -5.43 8.29 6.16
N GLU A 34 -4.61 9.35 6.19
CA GLU A 34 -4.55 10.38 5.16
C GLU A 34 -3.10 10.74 4.87
N LEU A 35 -2.84 11.19 3.64
CA LEU A 35 -1.56 11.73 3.22
C LEU A 35 -1.83 12.91 2.28
N LEU A 36 -1.18 14.05 2.54
CA LEU A 36 -1.19 15.19 1.63
C LEU A 36 0.06 15.14 0.74
N SER A 37 -0.14 15.39 -0.55
CA SER A 37 0.96 15.56 -1.50
C SER A 37 0.71 16.76 -2.40
N GLN A 38 1.78 17.27 -2.99
CA GLN A 38 1.70 18.28 -4.04
C GLN A 38 1.86 17.63 -5.40
N LYS A 39 1.11 18.11 -6.39
CA LYS A 39 1.25 17.70 -7.79
C LYS A 39 2.70 17.84 -8.25
N GLY A 40 3.22 16.79 -8.88
CA GLY A 40 4.58 16.68 -9.38
C GLY A 40 5.65 16.35 -8.33
N ASN A 41 5.29 16.17 -7.05
CA ASN A 41 6.24 15.67 -6.05
C ASN A 41 6.30 14.14 -6.07
N THR A 42 7.26 13.59 -5.31
CA THR A 42 7.26 12.17 -4.95
C THR A 42 6.62 12.00 -3.57
N SER A 43 5.75 11.01 -3.42
CA SER A 43 5.10 10.68 -2.16
C SER A 43 5.43 9.29 -1.69
N THR A 44 5.54 9.12 -0.38
CA THR A 44 5.68 7.82 0.28
C THR A 44 4.42 7.52 1.08
N ILE A 45 3.71 6.44 0.75
CA ILE A 45 2.62 5.90 1.57
C ILE A 45 3.21 4.76 2.40
N THR A 46 3.26 4.96 3.72
CA THR A 46 3.90 3.99 4.62
C THR A 46 2.99 2.79 4.89
N CYS A 47 3.61 1.61 5.02
CA CYS A 47 2.95 0.38 5.43
C CYS A 47 3.86 -0.39 6.40
N SER A 48 3.29 -0.83 7.51
CA SER A 48 4.01 -1.68 8.45
C SER A 48 3.13 -2.81 8.97
N PHE A 49 3.76 -3.91 9.36
CA PHE A 49 3.10 -5.03 10.00
C PHE A 49 4.09 -5.77 10.89
N THR A 50 3.58 -6.51 11.86
CA THR A 50 4.39 -7.39 12.70
C THR A 50 4.09 -8.84 12.31
N PRO A 51 5.08 -9.59 11.76
CA PRO A 51 4.87 -10.99 11.43
C PRO A 51 4.64 -11.83 12.71
N PRO A 52 3.92 -12.96 12.61
CA PRO A 52 3.81 -13.89 13.72
C PRO A 52 5.18 -14.37 14.19
N GLN A 53 5.43 -14.30 15.50
CA GLN A 53 6.72 -14.68 16.07
C GLN A 53 6.82 -16.18 16.38
N ASP A 54 5.72 -16.91 16.38
CA ASP A 54 5.62 -18.33 16.73
C ASP A 54 5.95 -19.28 15.57
N ARG A 55 6.25 -18.76 14.37
CA ARG A 55 6.45 -19.54 13.13
C ARG A 55 7.56 -18.96 12.29
N ASP A 56 8.24 -19.82 11.54
CA ASP A 56 9.19 -19.41 10.53
C ASP A 56 8.46 -18.72 9.36
N LEU A 57 8.98 -17.54 8.98
CA LEU A 57 8.53 -16.76 7.84
C LEU A 57 9.42 -17.06 6.64
N LEU A 58 8.86 -17.76 5.65
CA LEU A 58 9.60 -18.20 4.47
C LEU A 58 9.63 -17.13 3.37
N ASN A 59 8.57 -16.34 3.25
CA ASN A 59 8.45 -15.33 2.21
C ASN A 59 7.46 -14.22 2.58
N ILE A 60 7.72 -13.01 2.08
CA ILE A 60 6.84 -11.86 2.16
C ILE A 60 6.60 -11.37 0.73
N ARG A 61 5.34 -11.21 0.34
CA ARG A 61 4.96 -10.54 -0.91
C ARG A 61 4.09 -9.34 -0.60
N ILE A 62 4.46 -8.20 -1.19
CA ILE A 62 3.79 -6.92 -1.00
C ILE A 62 3.14 -6.51 -2.31
N TYR A 63 1.94 -5.96 -2.19
CA TYR A 63 1.20 -5.36 -3.29
C TYR A 63 0.55 -4.08 -2.80
N TRP A 64 0.30 -3.16 -3.73
CA TRP A 64 -0.49 -1.96 -3.46
C TRP A 64 -1.66 -1.88 -4.40
N ARG A 65 -2.84 -1.63 -3.83
CA ARG A 65 -4.10 -1.45 -4.56
C ARG A 65 -4.54 0.01 -4.48
N ALA A 66 -5.00 0.56 -5.59
CA ALA A 66 -5.54 1.92 -5.66
C ALA A 66 -7.07 1.91 -5.80
N GLY A 67 -7.74 2.90 -5.22
CA GLY A 67 -9.19 3.09 -5.27
C GLY A 67 -9.97 2.22 -4.29
N SER A 68 -9.71 0.91 -4.28
CA SER A 68 -10.38 -0.03 -3.38
C SER A 68 -9.49 -1.23 -3.05
N PRO A 69 -9.84 -2.04 -2.03
CA PRO A 69 -9.15 -3.30 -1.73
C PRO A 69 -9.01 -4.27 -2.91
N ARG A 70 -9.87 -4.16 -3.94
CA ARG A 70 -9.86 -4.99 -5.15
C ARG A 70 -9.56 -4.17 -6.42
N GLY A 71 -9.08 -2.94 -6.25
CA GLY A 71 -8.85 -2.02 -7.35
C GLY A 71 -7.59 -2.32 -8.15
N ALA A 72 -7.20 -1.35 -8.96
CA ALA A 72 -6.00 -1.42 -9.81
C ALA A 72 -4.74 -1.66 -8.97
N TYR A 73 -3.74 -2.36 -9.53
CA TYR A 73 -2.45 -2.48 -8.89
C TYR A 73 -1.65 -1.19 -9.09
N ALA A 74 -1.49 -0.42 -8.01
CA ALA A 74 -0.52 0.66 -7.95
C ALA A 74 0.90 0.12 -7.83
N TYR A 75 1.09 -1.08 -7.26
CA TYR A 75 2.34 -1.81 -7.32
C TYR A 75 2.08 -3.32 -7.30
N HIS A 76 2.85 -4.04 -8.11
CA HIS A 76 2.83 -5.50 -8.16
C HIS A 76 4.24 -6.01 -8.52
N PRO A 77 4.74 -7.12 -7.91
CA PRO A 77 6.06 -7.67 -8.23
C PRO A 77 6.25 -8.06 -9.70
N ASN A 78 5.19 -8.54 -10.35
CA ASN A 78 5.14 -8.60 -11.82
C ASN A 78 4.73 -7.24 -12.37
N LYS A 79 5.66 -6.55 -13.05
CA LYS A 79 5.47 -5.22 -13.65
C LYS A 79 4.36 -5.16 -14.70
N GLU A 80 4.02 -6.28 -15.34
CA GLU A 80 2.94 -6.34 -16.33
C GLU A 80 1.55 -6.22 -15.70
N MET A 81 1.43 -6.52 -14.42
CA MET A 81 0.18 -6.42 -13.67
C MET A 81 -0.06 -5.02 -13.10
N ILE A 82 0.95 -4.15 -13.12
CA ILE A 82 0.82 -2.77 -12.66
C ILE A 82 -0.06 -2.03 -13.66
N ASP A 83 -1.06 -1.32 -13.15
CA ASP A 83 -1.97 -0.55 -14.00
C ASP A 83 -1.18 0.51 -14.79
N PRO A 84 -1.51 0.72 -16.09
CA PRO A 84 -0.80 1.68 -16.93
C PRO A 84 -0.64 3.08 -16.33
N HIS A 85 -1.61 3.53 -15.51
CA HIS A 85 -1.56 4.83 -14.84
C HIS A 85 -0.40 4.96 -13.83
N TYR A 86 -0.05 3.85 -13.17
CA TYR A 86 1.00 3.79 -12.15
C TYR A 86 2.33 3.23 -12.67
N LYS A 87 2.33 2.67 -13.88
CA LYS A 87 3.50 2.02 -14.48
C LYS A 87 4.66 3.03 -14.61
N ASP A 88 5.86 2.57 -14.24
CA ASP A 88 7.11 3.35 -14.21
C ASP A 88 7.10 4.60 -13.30
N ARG A 89 6.00 4.84 -12.58
CA ARG A 89 5.86 5.91 -11.58
C ARG A 89 5.81 5.38 -10.15
N THR A 90 5.73 4.08 -9.97
CA THR A 90 5.56 3.44 -8.66
C THR A 90 6.59 2.37 -8.39
N GLU A 91 7.05 2.31 -7.14
CA GLU A 91 8.00 1.31 -6.66
C GLU A 91 7.83 1.12 -5.15
N LEU A 92 8.49 0.10 -4.61
CA LEU A 92 8.64 -0.02 -3.16
C LEU A 92 9.86 0.79 -2.71
N LYS A 93 9.66 1.65 -1.72
CA LYS A 93 10.76 2.22 -0.94
C LYS A 93 11.09 1.27 0.21
N GLY A 94 12.33 0.81 0.25
CA GLY A 94 12.71 -0.31 1.11
C GLY A 94 11.95 -1.57 0.67
N ASN A 95 11.23 -2.21 1.58
CA ASN A 95 10.55 -3.49 1.31
C ASN A 95 9.01 -3.39 1.32
N LEU A 96 8.43 -2.23 1.64
CA LEU A 96 7.01 -2.15 2.05
C LEU A 96 6.29 -0.90 1.53
N ASP A 97 6.92 0.26 1.69
CA ASP A 97 6.26 1.54 1.46
C ASP A 97 6.07 1.81 -0.02
N LEU A 98 4.90 2.32 -0.41
CA LEU A 98 4.67 2.71 -1.80
C LEU A 98 5.29 4.07 -2.05
N HIS A 99 6.19 4.13 -3.02
CA HIS A 99 6.68 5.37 -3.59
C HIS A 99 5.90 5.66 -4.87
N ILE A 100 5.32 6.87 -4.96
CA ILE A 100 4.64 7.38 -6.16
C ILE A 100 5.38 8.62 -6.63
N MET A 101 6.02 8.54 -7.78
CA MET A 101 6.78 9.61 -8.41
C MET A 101 5.90 10.48 -9.30
N ASN A 102 6.22 11.77 -9.37
CA ASN A 102 5.52 12.76 -10.18
C ASN A 102 4.00 12.71 -9.96
N VAL A 103 3.55 12.87 -8.71
CA VAL A 103 2.14 12.75 -8.30
C VAL A 103 1.22 13.60 -9.19
N GLN A 104 0.11 13.04 -9.64
CA GLN A 104 -0.88 13.66 -10.52
C GLN A 104 -2.20 13.85 -9.78
N GLU A 105 -3.12 14.67 -10.31
CA GLU A 105 -4.43 14.90 -9.67
C GLU A 105 -5.27 13.62 -9.66
N GLU A 106 -5.12 12.80 -10.69
CA GLU A 106 -5.76 11.49 -10.86
C GLU A 106 -5.27 10.45 -9.83
N ASP A 107 -4.14 10.71 -9.15
CA ASP A 107 -3.65 9.86 -8.07
C ASP A 107 -4.44 10.06 -6.76
N GLU A 108 -5.33 11.06 -6.68
CA GLU A 108 -6.15 11.36 -5.49
C GLU A 108 -7.17 10.24 -5.19
N THR A 109 -6.71 9.22 -4.49
CA THR A 109 -7.51 8.03 -4.18
C THR A 109 -7.05 7.36 -2.89
N SER A 110 -7.72 6.27 -2.50
CA SER A 110 -7.30 5.46 -1.37
C SER A 110 -6.34 4.36 -1.81
N TYR A 111 -5.21 4.21 -1.11
CA TYR A 111 -4.20 3.19 -1.38
C TYR A 111 -4.15 2.16 -0.25
N TYR A 112 -4.25 0.88 -0.61
CA TYR A 112 -4.32 -0.22 0.33
C TYR A 112 -3.08 -1.11 0.21
N CYS A 113 -2.37 -1.27 1.33
CA CYS A 113 -1.25 -2.19 1.42
C CYS A 113 -1.78 -3.62 1.57
N PHE A 114 -1.29 -4.53 0.74
CA PHE A 114 -1.68 -5.94 0.77
C PHE A 114 -0.43 -6.77 1.03
N VAL A 115 -0.43 -7.51 2.14
CA VAL A 115 0.71 -8.31 2.57
C VAL A 115 0.32 -9.78 2.52
N MET A 116 1.16 -10.59 1.89
CA MET A 116 1.04 -12.04 1.87
C MET A 116 2.29 -12.64 2.50
N LEU A 117 2.09 -13.37 3.60
CA LEU A 117 3.16 -14.07 4.31
C LEU A 117 3.06 -15.56 4.03
N THR A 118 4.17 -16.19 3.66
CA THR A 118 4.27 -17.65 3.61
C THR A 118 4.91 -18.12 4.91
N LEU A 119 4.14 -18.82 5.73
CA LEU A 119 4.54 -19.27 7.06
C LEU A 119 4.62 -20.80 7.13
N CYS A 120 5.57 -21.30 7.89
CA CYS A 120 5.65 -22.72 8.19
C CYS A 120 4.48 -23.18 9.07
N THR A 121 3.93 -24.35 8.73
CA THR A 121 2.87 -25.02 9.52
C THR A 121 3.32 -26.36 10.06
N SER A 122 4.34 -26.98 9.45
CA SER A 122 5.04 -28.17 9.94
C SER A 122 6.48 -28.18 9.39
N PRO A 123 7.32 -29.17 9.72
CA PRO A 123 8.70 -29.24 9.22
C PRO A 123 8.86 -29.16 7.70
N TYR A 124 7.85 -29.60 6.94
CA TYR A 124 7.87 -29.64 5.47
C TYR A 124 6.63 -29.02 4.82
N ASN A 125 5.73 -28.43 5.61
CA ASN A 125 4.51 -27.80 5.11
C ASN A 125 4.52 -26.31 5.44
N TYR A 126 3.93 -25.53 4.54
CA TYR A 126 3.75 -24.09 4.69
C TYR A 126 2.40 -23.66 4.16
N LYS A 127 1.91 -22.52 4.64
CA LYS A 127 0.65 -21.91 4.20
C LYS A 127 0.88 -20.42 3.99
N SER A 128 0.16 -19.86 3.02
CA SER A 128 0.12 -18.42 2.85
C SER A 128 -1.06 -17.81 3.61
N VAL A 129 -0.79 -16.75 4.35
CA VAL A 129 -1.78 -15.91 5.03
C VAL A 129 -1.71 -14.51 4.45
N ILE A 130 -2.84 -13.84 4.41
CA ILE A 130 -3.00 -12.55 3.75
C ILE A 130 -3.70 -11.61 4.72
N ASP A 131 -3.24 -10.36 4.74
CA ASP A 131 -3.98 -9.27 5.33
C ASP A 131 -3.91 -8.01 4.46
N LEU A 132 -4.83 -7.09 4.72
CA LEU A 132 -4.96 -5.82 4.03
C LEU A 132 -4.97 -4.67 5.03
N GLY A 133 -4.21 -3.63 4.77
CA GLY A 133 -4.32 -2.39 5.53
C GLY A 133 -5.64 -1.65 5.28
N ARG A 134 -5.98 -0.73 6.18
CA ARG A 134 -7.26 -0.01 6.16
C ARG A 134 -7.40 1.01 5.01
N GLY A 135 -6.29 1.28 4.31
CA GLY A 135 -6.22 2.28 3.25
C GLY A 135 -5.74 3.65 3.75
N THR A 136 -4.98 4.32 2.90
CA THR A 136 -4.56 5.73 3.07
C THR A 136 -5.21 6.56 1.99
N LYS A 137 -6.01 7.57 2.34
CA LYS A 137 -6.51 8.55 1.38
C LYS A 137 -5.40 9.53 1.03
N LEU A 138 -4.91 9.49 -0.21
CA LEU A 138 -4.03 10.51 -0.77
C LEU A 138 -4.89 11.68 -1.21
N THR A 139 -4.53 12.89 -0.81
CA THR A 139 -5.12 14.16 -1.26
C THR A 139 -4.04 14.96 -1.99
N VAL A 140 -4.34 15.43 -3.19
CA VAL A 140 -3.37 16.08 -4.08
C VAL A 140 -3.63 17.57 -4.13
N THR A 141 -2.64 18.34 -3.71
CA THR A 141 -2.67 19.81 -3.71
C THR A 141 -1.93 20.35 -4.93
N SER A 142 -2.43 21.43 -5.52
CA SER A 142 -1.74 22.10 -6.61
C SER A 142 -0.44 22.75 -6.10
N LYS A 143 0.61 22.75 -6.92
CA LYS A 143 1.80 23.56 -6.66
C LYS A 143 1.43 25.04 -6.78
N CYS A 144 1.40 25.76 -5.67
CA CYS A 144 1.29 27.21 -5.68
C CYS A 144 2.69 27.81 -5.84
N THR A 145 3.01 28.30 -7.04
CA THR A 145 4.25 29.05 -7.26
C THR A 145 3.94 30.51 -7.01
N VAL A 146 4.36 31.05 -5.86
CA VAL A 146 4.31 32.49 -5.64
C VAL A 146 5.41 33.10 -6.49
N LEU A 147 5.04 33.70 -7.62
CA LEU A 147 5.96 34.54 -8.37
C LEU A 147 6.34 35.71 -7.46
N SER A 148 7.55 35.68 -6.90
CA SER A 148 8.12 36.78 -6.11
C SER A 148 8.38 37.97 -7.02
N TYR A 149 7.33 38.72 -7.37
CA TYR A 149 7.47 40.08 -7.87
C TYR A 149 7.29 41.01 -6.69
N ILE A 150 8.39 41.62 -6.26
CA ILE A 150 8.36 42.77 -5.37
C ILE A 150 7.63 43.89 -6.13
N ALA A 151 6.34 44.09 -5.84
CA ALA A 151 5.66 45.40 -5.83
C ALA A 151 4.16 45.25 -5.47
N ILE A 152 3.83 45.57 -4.22
CA ILE A 152 2.63 46.26 -3.72
C ILE A 152 1.30 46.00 -4.47
N SER A 153 0.50 45.09 -3.91
CA SER A 153 -0.97 45.06 -3.74
C SER A 153 -1.57 43.68 -4.05
N ALA A 154 -2.15 43.07 -3.01
CA ALA A 154 -2.88 41.79 -2.99
C ALA A 154 -2.18 40.59 -3.70
N LEU A 155 -1.46 39.78 -2.92
CA LEU A 155 -1.02 38.43 -3.31
C LEU A 155 -2.23 37.59 -3.73
N LYS A 156 -2.51 37.55 -5.04
CA LYS A 156 -3.52 36.68 -5.63
C LYS A 156 -2.81 35.40 -6.03
N CYS A 157 -2.92 34.37 -5.19
CA CYS A 157 -2.55 33.02 -5.60
C CYS A 157 -3.48 32.60 -6.73
N ILE A 158 -2.98 32.55 -7.96
CA ILE A 158 -3.73 32.00 -9.10
C ILE A 158 -3.58 30.47 -9.04
N CYS A 159 -4.41 29.83 -8.25
CA CYS A 159 -4.62 28.39 -8.36
C CYS A 159 -5.56 28.14 -9.54
N HIS A 160 -5.09 27.45 -10.58
CA HIS A 160 -5.99 26.89 -11.59
C HIS A 160 -6.71 25.69 -10.97
N SER A 161 -7.83 25.92 -10.29
CA SER A 161 -8.74 24.84 -9.88
C SER A 161 -9.63 24.48 -11.07
N ALA A 162 -9.35 23.35 -11.74
CA ALA A 162 -10.33 22.71 -12.61
C ALA A 162 -11.32 21.91 -11.74
N SER A 163 -12.24 22.60 -11.06
CA SER A 163 -13.42 21.93 -10.47
C SER A 163 -14.52 21.89 -11.53
N GLN A 164 -14.65 20.77 -12.21
CA GLN A 164 -15.84 20.52 -13.03
C GLN A 164 -16.99 20.08 -12.11
N TYR A 165 -17.95 20.98 -11.90
CA TYR A 165 -19.27 20.62 -11.43
C TYR A 165 -19.95 19.73 -12.48
N LYS A 166 -20.11 18.43 -12.18
CA LYS A 166 -21.10 17.58 -12.86
C LYS A 166 -22.48 17.91 -12.29
N THR A 167 -23.24 18.73 -12.99
CA THR A 167 -24.71 18.78 -12.86
C THR A 167 -25.28 17.56 -13.57
N HIS A 168 -25.90 16.63 -12.83
CA HIS A 168 -26.80 15.64 -13.41
C HIS A 168 -28.21 16.24 -13.46
N SER A 169 -28.79 16.19 -14.67
CA SER A 169 -30.20 16.41 -14.98
C SER A 169 -31.10 15.32 -14.41
#